data_AF-A0A3B8W3T6-F1
#
_entry.id   AF-A0A3B8W3T6-F1
#
_cell.length_a   1.000
_cell.length_b   1.000
_cell.length_c   1.000
_cell.angle_alpha   90.00
_cell.angle_beta   90.00
_cell.angle_gamma   90.00
#
_symmetry.space_group_name_H-M   'P 1'
#
loop_
_entity.id
_entity.type
_entity.pdbx_description
1 polymer ?
#
loop_
_entity_poly.entity_id
_entity_poly.type
_entity_poly.pdbx_seq_one_letter_code
_entity_poly.pdbx_strand_id
1 'polypeptide(L)'
;MRLLFYVFCALLVLPVNGQRILFPDTVGWNYLTEGNRFHFQLRTDATVAPRFSVEGVNEFRIQFDSTGRFWWQPSFDLVDRLEKQKEVTVIFQAIWPDGHKVRQPITFLITHVNRAPVIEELPVFYVRQASANQFQISSDYVTDPDGDPVTFRIAPSQLPEGASFTALGLLSWSPSRNQYNNLRLNPIVLDIVAQDQPSKSETTGKLKIMQTQMDLPPDLLIVPSDTVIKIREDDLMNLQFYLSDPNGDDNLAGMDFISSDMRITKDYLHGNSPVQWEFIWTPGYDFVDEAEKSKNVDFVFFTIDKSKNRFERKVKVQVLDTENLIEKDKAIYQRYRLSLVAAKALLDQLDQNHEQLSKAYKQAKKGKKNRAILNASLGATTGLSPLLLETDQSKVVSAVGGTAVMTMGTLEATEVIGKSKNEILDKQKINIEIRNQLQVEADNFARKYALKSARRSKEFDTDREKLLPILNSQKLVILELEADKSTYPNYSIKELRKSFPDFAEE
;
A
#
# COMPACT_ATOMS: atom_id res chain seq x y z
N MET A 1 75.14 78.59 96.65
CA MET A 1 74.05 78.18 97.56
C MET A 1 72.87 77.73 96.69
N ARG A 2 72.26 76.60 97.06
CA ARG A 2 71.16 75.90 96.38
C ARG A 2 69.96 76.79 96.06
N LEU A 3 69.27 76.48 94.95
CA LEU A 3 67.83 76.12 94.82
C LEU A 3 67.52 76.11 93.30
N LEU A 4 67.27 74.99 92.59
CA LEU A 4 66.09 74.11 92.61
C LEU A 4 64.75 74.86 92.70
N PHE A 5 63.96 74.85 91.60
CA PHE A 5 62.67 74.13 91.55
C PHE A 5 62.11 74.05 90.12
N TYR A 6 61.60 72.86 89.80
CA TYR A 6 60.85 72.47 88.61
C TYR A 6 59.50 73.18 88.53
N VAL A 7 59.06 73.60 87.33
CA VAL A 7 57.62 73.58 86.96
C VAL A 7 57.46 73.26 85.46
N PHE A 8 56.96 72.05 85.23
CA PHE A 8 56.04 71.60 84.18
C PHE A 8 56.08 72.31 82.81
N CYS A 9 56.77 71.67 81.85
CA CYS A 9 56.62 71.97 80.43
C CYS A 9 55.23 71.49 79.97
N ALA A 10 54.27 72.41 79.88
CA ALA A 10 53.01 72.16 79.19
C ALA A 10 53.32 72.04 77.68
N LEU A 11 53.44 70.80 77.20
CA LEU A 11 53.47 70.51 75.78
C LEU A 11 52.07 70.87 75.23
N LEU A 12 51.96 72.08 74.69
CA LEU A 12 50.84 72.50 73.86
C LEU A 12 50.86 71.61 72.62
N VAL A 13 50.18 70.47 72.70
CA VAL A 13 49.77 69.72 71.51
C VAL A 13 48.68 70.57 70.86
N LEU A 14 49.10 71.47 69.96
CA LEU A 14 48.20 72.06 68.99
C LEU A 14 47.48 70.90 68.28
N PRO A 15 46.16 70.94 68.10
CA PRO A 15 45.49 69.96 67.26
C PRO A 15 46.10 70.12 65.88
N VAL A 16 46.92 69.16 65.46
CA VAL A 16 47.18 68.94 64.05
C VAL A 16 45.80 68.68 63.47
N ASN A 17 45.23 69.67 62.75
CA ASN A 17 44.06 69.44 61.91
C ASN A 17 44.46 68.26 61.03
N GLY A 18 43.92 67.09 61.38
CA GLY A 18 44.37 65.84 60.82
C GLY A 18 43.91 65.83 59.38
N GLN A 19 44.80 66.20 58.46
CA GLN A 19 44.59 66.19 57.02
C GLN A 19 43.96 64.84 56.63
N ARG A 20 42.66 64.82 56.36
CA ARG A 20 41.89 63.60 56.08
C ARG A 20 41.17 63.72 54.75
N ILE A 21 41.01 62.59 54.09
CA ILE A 21 40.22 62.47 52.87
C ILE A 21 38.76 62.25 53.29
N LEU A 22 37.87 63.13 52.84
CA LEU A 22 36.44 63.04 53.08
C LEU A 22 35.78 62.34 51.88
N PHE A 23 35.12 61.22 52.17
CA PHE A 23 34.32 60.44 51.24
C PHE A 23 32.84 60.80 51.36
N PRO A 24 31.97 60.35 50.44
CA PRO A 24 30.53 60.51 50.59
C PRO A 24 30.02 59.99 51.95
N ASP A 25 29.08 60.71 52.55
CA ASP A 25 28.49 60.45 53.87
C ASP A 25 27.17 59.68 53.81
N THR A 26 26.67 59.39 52.60
CA THR A 26 25.45 58.62 52.39
C THR A 26 25.66 57.14 52.72
N VAL A 27 24.76 56.55 53.49
CA VAL A 27 24.82 55.10 53.82
C VAL A 27 24.85 54.28 52.54
N GLY A 28 25.83 53.37 52.45
CA GLY A 28 25.94 52.44 51.33
C GLY A 28 26.49 53.04 50.03
N TRP A 29 27.15 54.20 50.07
CA TRP A 29 27.75 54.82 48.88
C TRP A 29 28.79 53.95 48.16
N ASN A 30 29.35 52.96 48.85
CA ASN A 30 30.32 52.00 48.32
C ASN A 30 29.68 50.69 47.81
N TYR A 31 28.33 50.60 47.77
CA TYR A 31 27.59 49.48 47.18
C TYR A 31 27.18 49.86 45.76
N LEU A 32 27.76 49.17 44.79
CA LEU A 32 27.52 49.42 43.37
C LEU A 32 26.87 48.20 42.72
N THR A 33 26.22 48.45 41.60
CA THR A 33 25.61 47.43 40.74
C THR A 33 26.30 47.47 39.40
N GLU A 34 26.46 46.32 38.76
CA GLU A 34 27.00 46.26 37.40
C GLU A 34 26.17 47.08 36.42
N GLY A 35 26.85 47.70 35.44
CA GLY A 35 26.24 48.54 34.42
C GLY A 35 25.85 49.95 34.90
N ASN A 36 25.68 50.18 36.21
CA ASN A 36 25.28 51.47 36.76
C ASN A 36 26.47 52.43 36.92
N ARG A 37 26.26 53.69 36.51
CA ARG A 37 27.28 54.74 36.62
C ARG A 37 27.29 55.33 38.01
N PHE A 38 28.48 55.44 38.59
CA PHE A 38 28.73 56.05 39.88
C PHE A 38 29.80 57.14 39.77
N HIS A 39 29.59 58.25 40.46
CA HIS A 39 30.56 59.33 40.51
C HIS A 39 30.51 60.07 41.84
N PHE A 40 31.66 60.55 42.31
CA PHE A 40 31.73 61.44 43.46
C PHE A 40 32.97 62.34 43.37
N GLN A 41 33.02 63.35 44.24
CA GLN A 41 34.17 64.24 44.36
C GLN A 41 34.73 64.17 45.77
N LEU A 42 36.03 63.89 45.87
CA LEU A 42 36.77 63.92 47.13
C LEU A 42 36.88 65.34 47.67
N ARG A 43 36.77 65.45 48.99
CA ARG A 43 37.01 66.69 49.73
C ARG A 43 38.07 66.46 50.79
N THR A 44 38.72 67.53 51.23
CA THR A 44 39.65 67.50 52.37
C THR A 44 39.28 68.59 53.36
N ASP A 45 39.62 68.38 54.61
CA ASP A 45 39.46 69.34 55.71
C ASP A 45 40.61 70.38 55.79
N ALA A 46 41.63 70.24 54.94
CA ALA A 46 42.76 71.16 54.83
C ALA A 46 42.44 72.43 54.03
N THR A 47 43.00 73.57 54.44
CA THR A 47 42.90 74.87 53.76
C THR A 47 43.65 74.92 52.42
N VAL A 48 44.63 74.03 52.22
CA VAL A 48 45.39 73.87 50.97
C VAL A 48 44.95 72.58 50.29
N ALA A 49 44.53 72.68 49.02
CA ALA A 49 44.07 71.53 48.25
C ALA A 49 45.23 70.57 47.93
N PRO A 50 45.11 69.27 48.25
CA PRO A 50 46.08 68.27 47.84
C PRO A 50 45.91 67.89 46.36
N ARG A 51 46.96 67.32 45.78
CA ARG A 51 46.86 66.57 44.53
C ARG A 51 46.41 65.15 44.85
N PHE A 52 45.32 64.70 44.24
CA PHE A 52 44.85 63.33 44.43
C PHE A 52 45.47 62.38 43.40
N SER A 53 45.68 61.14 43.82
CA SER A 53 46.03 60.01 42.97
C SER A 53 45.33 58.75 43.48
N VAL A 54 45.20 57.74 42.62
CA VAL A 54 44.52 56.50 42.97
C VAL A 54 45.37 55.31 42.50
N GLU A 55 45.42 54.25 43.30
CA GLU A 55 46.10 52.99 42.99
C GLU A 55 45.07 51.84 42.98
N GLY A 56 45.31 50.82 42.14
CA GLY A 56 44.40 49.66 41.98
C GLY A 56 43.27 49.85 40.96
N VAL A 57 43.37 50.85 40.07
CA VAL A 57 42.30 51.21 39.11
C VAL A 57 42.46 50.63 37.70
N ASN A 58 43.67 50.20 37.34
CA ASN A 58 44.03 49.90 35.94
C ASN A 58 43.23 48.72 35.35
N GLU A 59 42.78 47.78 36.18
CA GLU A 59 42.06 46.57 35.74
C GLU A 59 40.54 46.80 35.62
N PHE A 60 40.01 47.90 36.15
CA PHE A 60 38.56 48.10 36.32
C PHE A 60 37.97 49.25 35.51
N ARG A 61 38.76 49.84 34.58
CA ARG A 61 38.37 51.00 33.75
C ARG A 61 37.82 52.17 34.57
N ILE A 62 38.32 52.34 35.79
CA ILE A 62 37.97 53.45 36.68
C ILE A 62 38.65 54.72 36.18
N GLN A 63 37.90 55.82 36.12
CA GLN A 63 38.42 57.13 35.74
C GLN A 63 38.53 58.02 36.98
N PHE A 64 39.70 58.63 37.17
CA PHE A 64 39.97 59.50 38.30
C PHE A 64 40.86 60.67 37.88
N ASP A 65 40.45 61.90 38.22
CA ASP A 65 41.23 63.11 37.95
C ASP A 65 41.98 63.58 39.21
N SER A 66 43.11 64.26 38.98
CA SER A 66 43.95 64.91 39.99
C SER A 66 43.20 65.92 40.89
N THR A 67 42.04 66.41 40.42
CA THR A 67 41.10 67.27 41.16
C THR A 67 40.21 66.51 42.15
N GLY A 68 40.32 65.18 42.23
CA GLY A 68 39.58 64.34 43.17
C GLY A 68 38.23 63.86 42.66
N ARG A 69 37.92 64.05 41.38
CA ARG A 69 36.70 63.50 40.76
C ARG A 69 36.89 62.04 40.37
N PHE A 70 35.97 61.20 40.83
CA PHE A 70 35.92 59.77 40.57
C PHE A 70 34.72 59.44 39.70
N TRP A 71 34.93 58.61 38.67
CA TRP A 71 33.88 58.06 37.83
C TRP A 71 34.13 56.58 37.57
N TRP A 72 33.07 55.79 37.73
CA TRP A 72 33.13 54.36 37.46
C TRP A 72 31.80 53.82 36.96
N GLN A 73 31.86 52.96 35.95
CA GLN A 73 30.78 52.12 35.51
C GLN A 73 31.30 50.67 35.53
N PRO A 74 31.00 49.88 36.57
CA PRO A 74 31.39 48.49 36.62
C PRO A 74 30.84 47.74 35.39
N SER A 75 31.68 46.97 34.69
CA SER A 75 31.20 46.14 33.57
C SER A 75 30.40 44.95 34.08
N PHE A 76 29.52 44.42 33.25
CA PHE A 76 28.75 43.18 33.54
C PHE A 76 29.64 41.94 33.67
N ASP A 77 30.89 41.99 33.21
CA ASP A 77 31.86 40.89 33.34
C ASP A 77 32.68 40.98 34.65
N LEU A 78 32.37 41.92 35.56
CA LEU A 78 33.22 42.21 36.72
C LEU A 78 33.01 41.19 37.85
N VAL A 79 31.76 40.87 38.11
CA VAL A 79 31.28 39.97 39.16
C VAL A 79 30.87 38.66 38.50
N ASP A 80 31.40 37.54 39.00
CA ASP A 80 30.93 36.23 38.55
C ASP A 80 29.48 36.02 39.03
N ARG A 81 28.62 35.57 38.12
CA ARG A 81 27.22 35.21 38.40
C ARG A 81 27.05 34.27 39.60
N LEU A 82 28.02 33.38 39.85
CA LEU A 82 27.99 32.44 40.98
C LEU A 82 28.31 33.11 42.31
N GLU A 83 29.19 34.12 42.29
CA GLU A 83 29.63 34.85 43.48
C GLU A 83 28.63 35.92 43.90
N LYS A 84 27.81 36.42 42.96
CA LYS A 84 26.78 37.48 43.12
C LYS A 84 27.31 38.84 43.57
N GLN A 85 28.42 38.88 44.29
CA GLN A 85 29.08 40.06 44.80
C GLN A 85 30.59 39.93 44.70
N LYS A 86 31.28 41.04 44.43
CA LYS A 86 32.73 41.12 44.43
C LYS A 86 33.20 42.36 45.17
N GLU A 87 34.26 42.22 45.94
CA GLU A 87 34.91 43.32 46.61
C GLU A 87 36.06 43.85 45.74
N VAL A 88 36.05 45.15 45.46
CA VAL A 88 37.13 45.84 44.76
C VAL A 88 37.71 46.91 45.69
N THR A 89 38.97 46.74 46.06
CA THR A 89 39.66 47.69 46.94
C THR A 89 40.48 48.68 46.14
N VAL A 90 40.18 49.96 46.31
CA VAL A 90 40.84 51.08 45.64
C VAL A 90 41.54 51.94 46.69
N ILE A 91 42.82 52.24 46.49
CA ILE A 91 43.60 53.04 47.43
C ILE A 91 43.63 54.48 46.94
N PHE A 92 42.93 55.37 47.66
CA PHE A 92 42.96 56.80 47.39
C PHE A 92 44.12 57.44 48.13
N GLN A 93 44.88 58.27 47.42
CA GLN A 93 46.02 58.98 47.98
C GLN A 93 45.88 60.49 47.76
N ALA A 94 46.05 61.26 48.84
CA ALA A 94 46.15 62.71 48.80
C ALA A 94 47.60 63.11 49.12
N ILE A 95 48.19 63.95 48.27
CA ILE A 95 49.55 64.47 48.40
C ILE A 95 49.48 65.98 48.54
N TRP A 96 49.90 66.52 49.68
CA TRP A 96 49.95 67.96 49.91
C TRP A 96 51.27 68.56 49.41
N PRO A 97 51.30 69.88 49.13
CA PRO A 97 52.51 70.56 48.65
C PRO A 97 53.71 70.49 49.61
N ASP A 98 53.47 70.26 50.90
CA ASP A 98 54.47 70.05 51.95
C ASP A 98 55.11 68.64 51.92
N GLY A 99 54.68 67.78 50.98
CA GLY A 99 55.17 66.41 50.82
C GLY A 99 54.45 65.38 51.69
N HIS A 100 53.51 65.79 52.54
CA HIS A 100 52.70 64.88 53.33
C HIS A 100 51.77 64.05 52.44
N LYS A 101 51.57 62.77 52.80
CA LYS A 101 50.79 61.80 52.02
C LYS A 101 49.85 61.05 52.93
N VAL A 102 48.57 61.03 52.58
CA VAL A 102 47.55 60.22 53.25
C VAL A 102 47.02 59.22 52.25
N ARG A 103 46.97 57.95 52.64
CA ARG A 103 46.46 56.83 51.84
C ARG A 103 45.29 56.22 52.59
N GLN A 104 44.16 56.07 51.91
CA GLN A 104 42.96 55.45 52.46
C GLN A 104 42.44 54.39 51.49
N PRO A 105 42.48 53.09 51.88
CA PRO A 105 41.83 52.04 51.12
C PRO A 105 40.32 52.12 51.30
N ILE A 106 39.58 52.03 50.20
CA ILE A 106 38.12 51.91 50.18
C ILE A 106 37.76 50.63 49.44
N THR A 107 36.93 49.82 50.07
CA THR A 107 36.38 48.61 49.46
C THR A 107 34.98 48.91 48.92
N PHE A 108 34.83 48.77 47.61
CA PHE A 108 33.54 48.80 46.92
C PHE A 108 32.99 47.38 46.85
N LEU A 109 31.71 47.23 47.18
CA LEU A 109 30.98 45.98 47.01
C LEU A 109 30.13 46.09 45.75
N ILE A 110 30.44 45.31 44.72
CA ILE A 110 29.72 45.31 43.45
C ILE A 110 28.83 44.08 43.40
N THR A 111 27.53 44.29 43.22
CA THR A 111 26.55 43.22 43.01
C THR A 111 26.32 42.98 41.52
N HIS A 112 26.29 41.71 41.14
CA HIS A 112 25.96 41.26 39.79
C HIS A 112 24.54 41.68 39.37
N VAL A 113 24.36 42.04 38.09
CA VAL A 113 23.06 42.38 37.50
C VAL A 113 22.81 41.51 36.28
N ASN A 114 21.81 40.63 36.39
CA ASN A 114 21.40 39.75 35.29
C ASN A 114 20.79 40.53 34.13
N ARG A 115 21.15 40.14 32.91
CA ARG A 115 20.62 40.65 31.65
C ARG A 115 19.69 39.60 31.03
N ALA A 116 18.57 40.06 30.49
CA ALA A 116 17.63 39.17 29.82
C ALA A 116 18.24 38.57 28.54
N PRO A 117 17.79 37.37 28.12
CA PRO A 117 18.26 36.76 26.88
C PRO A 117 17.86 37.62 25.67
N VAL A 118 18.65 37.59 24.62
CA VAL A 118 18.40 38.31 23.37
C VAL A 118 17.92 37.31 22.32
N ILE A 119 16.82 37.63 21.65
CA ILE A 119 16.29 36.87 20.51
C ILE A 119 16.48 37.71 19.25
N GLU A 120 17.23 37.18 18.29
CA GLU A 120 17.34 37.72 16.93
C GLU A 120 16.13 37.33 16.06
N GLU A 121 16.08 37.81 14.82
CA GLU A 121 15.02 37.43 13.89
C GLU A 121 15.07 35.93 13.58
N LEU A 122 14.04 35.20 14.02
CA LEU A 122 13.94 33.77 13.76
C LEU A 122 13.60 33.49 12.29
N PRO A 123 14.21 32.46 11.67
CA PRO A 123 13.90 32.10 10.30
C PRO A 123 12.46 31.61 10.17
N VAL A 124 11.88 31.81 8.98
CA VAL A 124 10.53 31.35 8.66
C VAL A 124 10.47 29.82 8.70
N PHE A 125 9.52 29.27 9.45
CA PHE A 125 9.27 27.84 9.49
C PHE A 125 8.35 27.41 8.34
N TYR A 126 8.93 26.77 7.34
CA TYR A 126 8.21 26.22 6.20
C TYR A 126 7.70 24.81 6.50
N VAL A 127 6.40 24.60 6.37
CA VAL A 127 5.75 23.30 6.66
C VAL A 127 5.22 22.64 5.39
N ARG A 128 5.11 21.32 5.44
CA ARG A 128 4.54 20.42 4.41
C ARG A 128 3.24 19.84 4.91
N GLN A 129 2.29 19.59 4.01
CA GLN A 129 1.02 18.95 4.37
C GLN A 129 1.24 17.48 4.78
N ALA A 130 0.45 16.99 5.74
CA ALA A 130 0.37 15.57 6.12
C ALA A 130 1.73 14.92 6.48
N SER A 131 2.72 15.75 6.80
CA SER A 131 4.10 15.36 7.10
C SER A 131 4.47 15.89 8.47
N ALA A 132 5.31 15.16 9.21
CA ALA A 132 5.85 15.64 10.47
C ALA A 132 6.90 16.73 10.20
N ASN A 133 6.55 17.99 10.47
CA ASN A 133 7.46 19.13 10.35
C ASN A 133 8.08 19.44 11.70
N GLN A 134 9.37 19.76 11.72
CA GLN A 134 10.09 20.09 12.95
C GLN A 134 10.90 21.38 12.76
N PHE A 135 10.90 22.22 13.79
CA PHE A 135 11.71 23.44 13.86
C PHE A 135 12.40 23.50 15.22
N GLN A 136 13.73 23.57 15.20
CA GLN A 136 14.56 23.72 16.38
C GLN A 136 15.06 25.16 16.44
N ILE A 137 14.78 25.86 17.54
CA ILE A 137 15.41 27.15 17.82
C ILE A 137 16.90 26.90 18.07
N SER A 138 17.75 27.44 17.20
CA SER A 138 19.21 27.38 17.37
C SER A 138 19.68 28.39 18.41
N SER A 139 20.76 28.06 19.12
CA SER A 139 21.48 28.99 20.00
C SER A 139 22.06 30.19 19.25
N ASP A 140 22.17 30.12 17.92
CA ASP A 140 22.66 31.24 17.11
C ASP A 140 21.68 32.43 17.12
N TYR A 141 20.38 32.16 17.24
CA TYR A 141 19.34 33.20 17.25
C TYR A 141 18.93 33.62 18.65
N VAL A 142 19.30 32.85 19.68
CA VAL A 142 18.93 33.12 21.06
C VAL A 142 20.14 32.96 21.94
N THR A 143 20.64 34.09 22.43
CA THR A 143 21.85 34.15 23.25
C THR A 143 21.56 34.88 24.54
N ASP A 144 22.10 34.35 25.64
CA ASP A 144 22.09 35.02 26.91
C ASP A 144 23.41 35.77 27.11
N PRO A 145 23.40 37.10 27.35
CA PRO A 145 24.63 37.86 27.52
C PRO A 145 25.49 37.42 28.70
N ASP A 146 24.90 36.83 29.75
CA ASP A 146 25.57 36.34 30.95
C ASP A 146 25.90 34.83 30.86
N GLY A 147 25.56 34.19 29.73
CA GLY A 147 25.81 32.78 29.47
C GLY A 147 24.91 31.84 30.27
N ASP A 148 23.75 32.32 30.72
CA ASP A 148 22.77 31.51 31.44
C ASP A 148 22.00 30.57 30.49
N PRO A 149 21.62 29.37 30.95
CA PRO A 149 20.79 28.46 30.16
C PRO A 149 19.40 29.06 29.94
N VAL A 150 18.95 29.02 28.68
CA VAL A 150 17.66 29.59 28.26
C VAL A 150 16.63 28.47 28.08
N THR A 151 15.41 28.72 28.55
CA THR A 151 14.23 27.86 28.31
C THR A 151 13.20 28.59 27.48
N PHE A 152 12.47 27.86 26.64
CA PHE A 152 11.48 28.44 25.74
C PHE A 152 10.05 28.11 26.15
N ARG A 153 9.12 29.04 25.90
CA ARG A 153 7.68 28.86 26.12
C ARG A 153 6.89 29.54 25.01
N ILE A 154 5.76 28.93 24.66
CA ILE A 154 4.76 29.50 23.76
C ILE A 154 3.42 29.42 24.47
N ALA A 155 2.58 30.44 24.33
CA ALA A 155 1.24 30.41 24.88
C ALA A 155 0.43 29.26 24.22
N PRO A 156 -0.18 28.35 24.99
CA PRO A 156 -0.92 27.23 24.42
C PRO A 156 -2.07 27.64 23.47
N SER A 157 -2.63 28.84 23.69
CA SER A 157 -3.67 29.42 22.82
C SER A 157 -3.17 29.85 21.44
N GLN A 158 -1.86 30.04 21.27
CA GLN A 158 -1.25 30.37 19.98
C GLN A 158 -0.82 29.13 19.20
N LEU A 159 -0.63 27.99 19.86
CA LEU A 159 -0.20 26.77 19.21
C LEU A 159 -1.29 26.24 18.27
N PRO A 160 -0.96 25.92 17.00
CA PRO A 160 -1.89 25.25 16.11
C PRO A 160 -2.32 23.90 16.68
N GLU A 161 -3.55 23.49 16.38
CA GLU A 161 -4.04 22.17 16.77
C GLU A 161 -3.13 21.06 16.21
N GLY A 162 -2.75 20.11 17.07
CA GLY A 162 -1.81 19.03 16.78
C GLY A 162 -0.33 19.42 16.83
N ALA A 163 0.01 20.68 17.11
CA ALA A 163 1.39 21.09 17.33
C ALA A 163 1.84 20.79 18.77
N SER A 164 3.11 20.47 18.94
CA SER A 164 3.76 20.35 20.25
C SER A 164 5.03 21.19 20.30
N PHE A 165 5.31 21.78 21.46
CA PHE A 165 6.48 22.62 21.69
C PHE A 165 7.18 22.20 22.99
N THR A 166 8.51 22.09 22.95
CA THR A 166 9.31 21.71 24.11
C THR A 166 10.04 22.91 24.72
N ALA A 167 10.40 22.81 26.00
CA ALA A 167 11.19 23.85 26.68
C ALA A 167 12.60 24.04 26.08
N LEU A 168 13.07 23.09 25.27
CA LEU A 168 14.33 23.17 24.53
C LEU A 168 14.18 23.86 23.17
N GLY A 169 12.98 24.34 22.82
CA GLY A 169 12.76 25.09 21.58
C GLY A 169 12.46 24.21 20.36
N LEU A 170 12.09 22.94 20.55
CA LEU A 170 11.63 22.07 19.46
C LEU A 170 10.12 22.24 19.26
N LEU A 171 9.73 22.78 18.11
CA LEU A 171 8.36 22.80 17.61
C LEU A 171 8.16 21.64 16.64
N SER A 172 7.14 20.81 16.86
CA SER A 172 6.76 19.70 15.98
C SER A 172 5.29 19.83 15.59
N TRP A 173 4.99 19.74 14.29
CA TRP A 173 3.63 19.90 13.78
C TRP A 173 3.38 19.14 12.46
N SER A 174 2.25 18.42 12.41
CA SER A 174 1.72 17.83 11.18
C SER A 174 0.40 18.51 10.83
N PRO A 175 0.41 19.52 9.94
CA PRO A 175 -0.80 20.26 9.59
C PRO A 175 -1.78 19.40 8.80
N SER A 176 -3.06 19.51 9.15
CA SER A 176 -4.16 19.01 8.32
C SER A 176 -4.28 19.79 7.01
N ARG A 177 -5.00 19.26 6.02
CA ARG A 177 -5.26 19.92 4.74
C ARG A 177 -5.84 21.34 4.91
N ASN A 178 -6.82 21.51 5.78
CA ASN A 178 -7.45 22.81 6.02
C ASN A 178 -6.48 23.81 6.65
N GLN A 179 -5.70 23.38 7.64
CA GLN A 179 -4.68 24.22 8.27
C GLN A 179 -3.59 24.61 7.27
N TYR A 180 -3.08 23.64 6.51
CA TYR A 180 -2.08 23.88 5.48
C TYR A 180 -2.60 24.88 4.45
N ASN A 181 -3.80 24.69 3.90
CA ASN A 181 -4.38 25.61 2.92
C ASN A 181 -4.61 27.03 3.49
N ASN A 182 -4.96 27.16 4.77
CA ASN A 182 -5.13 28.46 5.42
C ASN A 182 -3.81 29.24 5.51
N LEU A 183 -2.67 28.57 5.70
CA LEU A 183 -1.34 29.21 5.74
C LEU A 183 -1.00 29.99 4.47
N ARG A 184 -1.63 29.69 3.33
CA ARG A 184 -1.44 30.42 2.07
C ARG A 184 -1.89 31.88 2.14
N LEU A 185 -3.01 32.12 2.83
CA LEU A 185 -3.59 33.45 2.98
C LEU A 185 -3.25 34.07 4.32
N ASN A 186 -3.17 33.25 5.37
CA ASN A 186 -2.95 33.67 6.75
C ASN A 186 -1.77 32.90 7.36
N PRO A 187 -0.52 33.37 7.13
CA PRO A 187 0.64 32.86 7.85
C PRO A 187 0.45 32.97 9.37
N ILE A 188 0.86 31.95 10.11
CA ILE A 188 0.78 31.97 11.57
C ILE A 188 2.03 32.64 12.12
N VAL A 189 1.87 33.52 13.10
CA VAL A 189 2.97 34.14 13.85
C VAL A 189 2.82 33.74 15.30
N LEU A 190 3.81 33.02 15.83
CA LEU A 190 3.87 32.59 17.22
C LEU A 190 4.77 33.54 18.01
N ASP A 191 4.33 33.94 19.19
CA ASP A 191 5.18 34.67 20.13
C ASP A 191 5.91 33.65 21.01
N ILE A 192 7.25 33.64 20.91
CA ILE A 192 8.12 32.74 21.65
C ILE A 192 8.77 33.51 22.79
N VAL A 193 8.54 33.07 24.02
CA VAL A 193 9.17 33.63 25.20
C VAL A 193 10.42 32.82 25.53
N ALA A 194 11.59 33.46 25.46
CA ALA A 194 12.83 32.93 25.99
C ALA A 194 13.01 33.42 27.42
N GLN A 195 13.29 32.51 28.35
CA GLN A 195 13.53 32.80 29.75
C GLN A 195 14.86 32.23 30.21
N ASP A 196 15.73 33.08 30.77
CA ASP A 196 16.97 32.64 31.41
C ASP A 196 16.70 31.81 32.69
N GLN A 197 17.67 31.01 33.12
CA GLN A 197 17.63 30.28 34.38
C GLN A 197 18.95 30.48 35.13
N PRO A 198 18.92 30.86 36.42
CA PRO A 198 17.75 30.86 37.33
C PRO A 198 17.04 32.21 37.48
N SER A 199 17.51 33.28 36.85
CA SER A 199 17.07 34.66 37.09
C SER A 199 15.63 34.95 36.62
N LYS A 200 15.11 34.14 35.70
CA LYS A 200 13.77 34.19 35.12
C LYS A 200 13.46 35.46 34.31
N SER A 201 14.46 36.16 33.80
CA SER A 201 14.21 37.29 32.89
C SER A 201 13.72 36.79 31.54
N GLU A 202 12.80 37.51 30.92
CA GLU A 202 12.08 37.06 29.72
C GLU A 202 12.24 38.05 28.57
N THR A 203 12.39 37.50 27.36
CA THR A 203 12.34 38.23 26.09
C THR A 203 11.40 37.51 25.13
N THR A 204 10.64 38.26 24.34
CA THR A 204 9.68 37.69 23.37
C THR A 204 10.17 37.89 21.94
N GLY A 205 10.27 36.80 21.18
CA GLY A 205 10.55 36.77 19.76
C GLY A 205 9.34 36.32 18.96
N LYS A 206 9.39 36.47 17.63
CA LYS A 206 8.31 36.07 16.72
C LYS A 206 8.80 34.99 15.78
N LEU A 207 8.07 33.87 15.70
CA LEU A 207 8.30 32.82 14.71
C LEU A 207 7.17 32.82 13.68
N LYS A 208 7.52 33.03 12.42
CA LYS A 208 6.56 32.99 11.31
C LYS A 208 6.50 31.60 10.70
N ILE A 209 5.30 31.06 10.51
CA ILE A 209 5.04 29.74 9.90
C ILE A 209 4.34 29.94 8.55
N MET A 210 4.86 29.29 7.50
CA MET A 210 4.37 29.40 6.13
C MET A 210 4.37 28.05 5.42
N GLN A 211 3.63 27.92 4.31
CA GLN A 211 3.71 26.74 3.45
C GLN A 211 5.08 26.63 2.78
N THR A 212 5.57 25.40 2.61
CA THR A 212 6.77 25.13 1.80
C THR A 212 6.71 25.84 0.45
N GLN A 213 7.82 26.48 0.08
CA GLN A 213 7.99 27.11 -1.24
C GLN A 213 8.72 26.19 -2.22
N MET A 214 9.24 25.05 -1.73
CA MET A 214 9.88 24.04 -2.57
C MET A 214 8.83 23.15 -3.20
N ASP A 215 8.93 22.90 -4.49
CA ASP A 215 8.14 21.92 -5.24
C ASP A 215 8.68 20.51 -4.96
N LEU A 216 7.92 19.73 -4.21
CA LEU A 216 8.28 18.39 -3.76
C LEU A 216 7.43 17.37 -4.51
N PRO A 217 7.97 16.19 -4.82
CA PRO A 217 7.19 15.18 -5.52
C PRO A 217 6.05 14.65 -4.64
N PRO A 218 4.95 14.21 -5.27
CA PRO A 218 3.85 13.55 -4.57
C PRO A 218 4.28 12.19 -4.00
N ASP A 219 3.44 11.61 -3.14
CA ASP A 219 3.62 10.28 -2.54
C ASP A 219 2.41 9.37 -2.88
N LEU A 220 2.67 8.06 -2.89
CA LEU A 220 1.73 7.00 -3.27
C LEU A 220 1.82 5.81 -2.30
N LEU A 221 0.77 5.63 -1.52
CA LEU A 221 0.57 4.45 -0.69
C LEU A 221 -0.34 3.45 -1.40
N ILE A 222 0.10 2.19 -1.51
CA ILE A 222 -0.67 1.07 -2.07
C ILE A 222 -1.08 0.12 -0.95
N VAL A 223 -2.32 -0.34 -0.99
CA VAL A 223 -2.89 -1.36 -0.10
C VAL A 223 -3.51 -2.48 -0.96
N PRO A 224 -3.08 -3.74 -0.80
CA PRO A 224 -1.99 -4.23 0.06
C PRO A 224 -0.62 -3.68 -0.36
N SER A 225 0.33 -3.65 0.58
CA SER A 225 1.68 -3.09 0.34
C SER A 225 2.61 -4.03 -0.44
N ASP A 226 2.14 -5.25 -0.73
CA ASP A 226 2.89 -6.29 -1.42
C ASP A 226 3.29 -5.87 -2.84
N THR A 227 4.54 -6.16 -3.18
CA THR A 227 5.10 -5.87 -4.51
C THR A 227 4.99 -7.04 -5.47
N VAL A 228 4.66 -8.24 -4.96
CA VAL A 228 4.48 -9.46 -5.74
C VAL A 228 3.18 -10.12 -5.34
N ILE A 229 2.21 -10.14 -6.25
CA ILE A 229 0.88 -10.69 -6.04
C ILE A 229 0.73 -11.92 -6.92
N LYS A 230 0.15 -12.99 -6.36
CA LYS A 230 -0.16 -14.20 -7.11
C LYS A 230 -1.66 -14.38 -7.15
N ILE A 231 -2.22 -14.43 -8.35
CA ILE A 231 -3.65 -14.65 -8.60
C ILE A 231 -3.82 -15.76 -9.63
N ARG A 232 -4.98 -16.39 -9.67
CA ARG A 232 -5.36 -17.27 -10.79
C ARG A 232 -6.15 -16.48 -11.83
N GLU A 233 -6.36 -17.07 -12.98
CA GLU A 233 -7.38 -16.58 -13.90
C GLU A 233 -8.75 -16.57 -13.23
N ASP A 234 -9.57 -15.58 -13.57
CA ASP A 234 -10.89 -15.29 -12.98
C ASP A 234 -10.87 -14.83 -11.50
N ASP A 235 -9.72 -14.84 -10.82
CA ASP A 235 -9.60 -14.26 -9.48
C ASP A 235 -9.59 -12.70 -9.58
N LEU A 236 -10.40 -12.05 -8.74
CA LEU A 236 -10.46 -10.59 -8.65
C LEU A 236 -9.24 -10.04 -7.91
N MET A 237 -8.49 -9.14 -8.54
CA MET A 237 -7.46 -8.33 -7.90
C MET A 237 -7.98 -6.92 -7.64
N ASN A 238 -7.90 -6.47 -6.38
CA ASN A 238 -8.25 -5.11 -5.98
C ASN A 238 -7.08 -4.46 -5.22
N LEU A 239 -6.59 -3.33 -5.74
CA LEU A 239 -5.57 -2.50 -5.10
C LEU A 239 -6.15 -1.13 -4.77
N GLN A 240 -6.00 -0.68 -3.54
CA GLN A 240 -6.38 0.67 -3.12
C GLN A 240 -5.16 1.57 -3.04
N PHE A 241 -5.34 2.82 -3.43
CA PHE A 241 -4.29 3.82 -3.50
C PHE A 241 -4.68 5.06 -2.70
N TYR A 242 -3.75 5.55 -1.90
CA TYR A 242 -3.86 6.81 -1.17
C TYR A 242 -2.73 7.72 -1.62
N LEU A 243 -3.10 8.86 -2.19
CA LEU A 243 -2.19 9.88 -2.70
C LEU A 243 -2.06 11.00 -1.68
N SER A 244 -0.88 11.60 -1.61
CA SER A 244 -0.66 12.82 -0.84
C SER A 244 0.43 13.65 -1.49
N ASP A 245 0.33 14.97 -1.40
CA ASP A 245 1.37 15.86 -1.91
C ASP A 245 1.87 16.78 -0.77
N PRO A 246 3.19 16.83 -0.49
CA PRO A 246 3.75 17.72 0.52
C PRO A 246 3.48 19.22 0.28
N ASN A 247 3.25 19.62 -0.98
CA ASN A 247 2.81 20.96 -1.43
C ASN A 247 1.30 21.19 -1.31
N GLY A 248 0.59 20.18 -0.82
CA GLY A 248 -0.83 20.17 -0.60
C GLY A 248 -1.56 19.36 -1.65
N ASP A 249 -2.60 18.63 -1.22
CA ASP A 249 -3.29 17.65 -2.08
C ASP A 249 -3.96 18.27 -3.31
N ASP A 250 -4.22 19.58 -3.29
CA ASP A 250 -4.73 20.32 -4.43
C ASP A 250 -3.70 20.44 -5.58
N ASN A 251 -2.43 20.12 -5.33
CA ASN A 251 -1.36 20.09 -6.32
C ASN A 251 -1.31 18.78 -7.12
N LEU A 252 -2.03 17.73 -6.69
CA LEU A 252 -2.13 16.49 -7.43
C LEU A 252 -2.85 16.71 -8.77
N ALA A 253 -2.25 16.24 -9.86
CA ALA A 253 -2.85 16.24 -11.19
C ALA A 253 -3.65 14.96 -11.46
N GLY A 254 -3.18 13.83 -10.93
CA GLY A 254 -3.87 12.54 -11.03
C GLY A 254 -2.94 11.35 -10.89
N MET A 255 -3.55 10.17 -10.97
CA MET A 255 -2.87 8.88 -10.94
C MET A 255 -3.12 8.13 -12.24
N ASP A 256 -2.14 7.33 -12.65
CA ASP A 256 -2.24 6.45 -13.81
C ASP A 256 -1.29 5.25 -13.64
N PHE A 257 -1.31 4.32 -14.58
CA PHE A 257 -0.40 3.18 -14.57
C PHE A 257 0.06 2.77 -15.97
N ILE A 258 1.18 2.06 -16.00
CA ILE A 258 1.69 1.37 -17.18
C ILE A 258 1.73 -0.11 -16.87
N SER A 259 1.20 -0.94 -17.76
CA SER A 259 1.33 -2.40 -17.70
C SER A 259 2.25 -2.91 -18.80
N SER A 260 2.96 -4.00 -18.53
CA SER A 260 3.71 -4.74 -19.56
C SER A 260 2.80 -5.43 -20.58
N ASP A 261 1.53 -5.68 -20.23
CA ASP A 261 0.56 -6.32 -21.13
C ASP A 261 -0.43 -5.28 -21.67
N MET A 262 -0.49 -5.14 -23.00
CA MET A 262 -1.34 -4.16 -23.68
C MET A 262 -2.84 -4.47 -23.58
N ARG A 263 -3.22 -5.69 -23.19
CA ARG A 263 -4.62 -6.07 -22.98
C ARG A 263 -5.24 -5.36 -21.77
N ILE A 264 -4.40 -4.86 -20.86
CA ILE A 264 -4.84 -4.21 -19.64
C ILE A 264 -4.94 -2.71 -19.89
N THR A 265 -6.16 -2.22 -20.03
CA THR A 265 -6.47 -0.81 -20.32
C THR A 265 -6.67 -0.01 -19.04
N LYS A 266 -6.74 1.32 -19.18
CA LYS A 266 -6.97 2.24 -18.05
C LYS A 266 -8.35 2.09 -17.40
N ASP A 267 -9.27 1.37 -18.03
CA ASP A 267 -10.64 1.19 -17.54
C ASP A 267 -10.70 0.47 -16.19
N TYR A 268 -9.64 -0.29 -15.85
CA TYR A 268 -9.51 -0.97 -14.55
C TYR A 268 -9.09 -0.05 -13.40
N LEU A 269 -8.70 1.21 -13.69
CA LEU A 269 -8.34 2.21 -12.69
C LEU A 269 -9.51 3.17 -12.46
N HIS A 270 -10.01 3.23 -11.23
CA HIS A 270 -11.12 4.08 -10.84
C HIS A 270 -10.69 5.10 -9.79
N GLY A 271 -11.06 6.37 -10.00
CA GLY A 271 -10.82 7.45 -9.04
C GLY A 271 -12.06 7.68 -8.18
N ASN A 272 -11.98 7.36 -6.88
CA ASN A 272 -13.05 7.63 -5.91
C ASN A 272 -13.01 9.08 -5.43
N SER A 273 -11.81 9.62 -5.26
CA SER A 273 -11.58 11.03 -4.92
C SER A 273 -10.23 11.49 -5.50
N PRO A 274 -9.88 12.80 -5.46
CA PRO A 274 -8.59 13.28 -5.94
C PRO A 274 -7.38 12.59 -5.28
N VAL A 275 -7.56 12.07 -4.05
CA VAL A 275 -6.51 11.42 -3.25
C VAL A 275 -6.74 9.91 -3.07
N GLN A 276 -7.85 9.36 -3.55
CA GLN A 276 -8.18 7.94 -3.37
C GLN A 276 -8.55 7.31 -4.71
N TRP A 277 -7.81 6.27 -5.07
CA TRP A 277 -8.00 5.51 -6.30
C TRP A 277 -8.06 4.03 -5.98
N GLU A 278 -8.68 3.26 -6.86
CA GLU A 278 -8.74 1.81 -6.79
C GLU A 278 -8.44 1.21 -8.16
N PHE A 279 -7.75 0.07 -8.18
CA PHE A 279 -7.50 -0.70 -9.38
C PHE A 279 -8.15 -2.07 -9.22
N ILE A 280 -9.13 -2.35 -10.07
CA ILE A 280 -9.93 -3.56 -10.04
C ILE A 280 -9.72 -4.29 -11.35
N TRP A 281 -9.09 -5.45 -11.31
CA TRP A 281 -8.78 -6.24 -12.50
C TRP A 281 -9.04 -7.72 -12.27
N THR A 282 -9.71 -8.34 -13.24
CA THR A 282 -9.91 -9.78 -13.29
C THR A 282 -9.33 -10.29 -14.60
N PRO A 283 -8.23 -11.07 -14.59
CA PRO A 283 -7.75 -11.74 -15.79
C PRO A 283 -8.78 -12.76 -16.27
N GLY A 284 -9.06 -12.78 -17.57
CA GLY A 284 -9.92 -13.82 -18.16
C GLY A 284 -9.24 -15.19 -18.21
N TYR A 285 -10.00 -16.24 -18.52
CA TYR A 285 -9.51 -17.63 -18.69
C TYR A 285 -8.56 -17.83 -19.89
N ASP A 286 -8.47 -16.86 -20.80
CA ASP A 286 -7.58 -16.90 -21.97
C ASP A 286 -6.35 -16.00 -21.76
N PHE A 287 -6.03 -15.65 -20.51
CA PHE A 287 -4.98 -14.67 -20.23
C PHE A 287 -3.60 -15.29 -20.32
N VAL A 288 -3.44 -16.47 -19.74
CA VAL A 288 -2.27 -17.33 -19.81
C VAL A 288 -2.41 -18.22 -21.05
N ASP A 289 -1.34 -18.29 -21.84
CA ASP A 289 -1.34 -19.14 -23.04
C ASP A 289 -1.35 -20.62 -22.62
N GLU A 290 -2.12 -21.50 -23.28
CA GLU A 290 -2.30 -22.92 -22.88
C GLU A 290 -0.98 -23.72 -22.73
N ALA A 291 0.10 -23.25 -23.35
CA ALA A 291 1.43 -23.85 -23.25
C ALA A 291 2.17 -23.48 -21.96
N GLU A 292 1.76 -22.42 -21.27
CA GLU A 292 2.40 -21.86 -20.10
C GLU A 292 1.55 -22.12 -18.84
N LYS A 293 2.19 -22.32 -17.69
CA LYS A 293 1.48 -22.51 -16.40
C LYS A 293 1.16 -21.20 -15.69
N SER A 294 1.83 -20.12 -16.07
CA SER A 294 1.66 -18.81 -15.46
C SER A 294 2.27 -17.73 -16.31
N LYS A 295 1.66 -16.54 -16.29
CA LYS A 295 2.14 -15.34 -16.97
C LYS A 295 2.44 -14.24 -15.96
N ASN A 296 3.58 -13.56 -16.12
CA ASN A 296 3.94 -12.43 -15.27
C ASN A 296 3.57 -11.11 -15.95
N VAL A 297 2.98 -10.20 -15.18
CA VAL A 297 2.63 -8.85 -15.61
C VAL A 297 3.28 -7.86 -14.65
N ASP A 298 4.05 -6.94 -15.20
CA ASP A 298 4.65 -5.85 -14.43
C ASP A 298 3.77 -4.60 -14.56
N PHE A 299 3.32 -4.07 -13.42
CA PHE A 299 2.60 -2.81 -13.31
C PHE A 299 3.50 -1.73 -12.72
N VAL A 300 3.45 -0.55 -13.30
CA VAL A 300 4.08 0.66 -12.78
C VAL A 300 2.97 1.68 -12.54
N PHE A 301 2.53 1.79 -11.28
CA PHE A 301 1.59 2.80 -10.85
C PHE A 301 2.33 4.10 -10.58
N PHE A 302 1.80 5.23 -11.01
CA PHE A 302 2.42 6.52 -10.74
C PHE A 302 1.39 7.62 -10.50
N THR A 303 1.78 8.59 -9.69
CA THR A 303 1.03 9.82 -9.45
C THR A 303 1.87 11.00 -9.92
N ILE A 304 1.22 12.02 -10.48
CA ILE A 304 1.87 13.22 -11.00
C ILE A 304 1.23 14.45 -10.33
N ASP A 305 2.06 15.42 -10.01
CA ASP A 305 1.62 16.75 -9.59
C ASP A 305 1.38 17.69 -10.79
N LYS A 306 0.90 18.91 -10.53
CA LYS A 306 0.71 19.93 -11.58
C LYS A 306 2.03 20.48 -12.13
N SER A 307 3.12 20.33 -11.40
CA SER A 307 4.48 20.72 -11.77
C SER A 307 5.19 19.67 -12.64
N LYS A 308 4.56 18.50 -12.88
CA LYS A 308 5.06 17.32 -13.59
C LYS A 308 6.10 16.48 -12.84
N ASN A 309 6.29 16.68 -11.54
CA ASN A 309 7.02 15.70 -10.74
C ASN A 309 6.14 14.46 -10.58
N ARG A 310 6.79 13.29 -10.55
CA ARG A 310 6.09 12.02 -10.42
C ARG A 310 6.71 11.16 -9.34
N PHE A 311 5.86 10.32 -8.75
CA PHE A 311 6.28 9.21 -7.92
C PHE A 311 5.70 7.92 -8.48
N GLU A 312 6.52 6.88 -8.54
CA GLU A 312 6.17 5.61 -9.17
C GLU A 312 6.39 4.43 -8.21
N ARG A 313 5.54 3.42 -8.33
CA ARG A 313 5.63 2.18 -7.56
C ARG A 313 5.30 0.99 -8.43
N LYS A 314 6.15 -0.04 -8.33
CA LYS A 314 6.10 -1.23 -9.17
C LYS A 314 5.44 -2.38 -8.43
N VAL A 315 4.52 -3.07 -9.11
CA VAL A 315 3.84 -4.26 -8.61
C VAL A 315 3.95 -5.35 -9.68
N LYS A 316 4.43 -6.52 -9.29
CA LYS A 316 4.50 -7.69 -10.16
C LYS A 316 3.34 -8.62 -9.85
N VAL A 317 2.62 -9.04 -10.87
CA VAL A 317 1.50 -9.98 -10.71
C VAL A 317 1.81 -11.24 -11.49
N GLN A 318 1.79 -12.38 -10.80
CA GLN A 318 1.85 -13.70 -11.42
C GLN A 318 0.44 -14.24 -11.54
N VAL A 319 -0.05 -14.35 -12.78
CA VAL A 319 -1.34 -14.98 -13.10
C VAL A 319 -1.09 -16.45 -13.38
N LEU A 320 -1.74 -17.34 -12.63
CA LEU A 320 -1.67 -18.78 -12.81
C LEU A 320 -2.79 -19.24 -13.74
N ASP A 321 -2.44 -20.11 -14.69
CA ASP A 321 -3.41 -20.79 -15.58
C ASP A 321 -4.48 -21.51 -14.75
N THR A 322 -5.74 -21.38 -15.14
CA THR A 322 -6.85 -22.04 -14.47
C THR A 322 -7.90 -22.51 -15.48
N GLU A 323 -8.32 -23.76 -15.34
CA GLU A 323 -9.32 -24.32 -16.23
C GLU A 323 -10.70 -23.66 -16.04
N ASN A 324 -11.30 -23.20 -17.14
CA ASN A 324 -12.69 -22.77 -17.17
C ASN A 324 -13.65 -23.97 -17.01
N LEU A 325 -14.03 -24.25 -15.75
CA LEU A 325 -14.92 -25.36 -15.42
C LEU A 325 -16.31 -25.23 -16.06
N ILE A 326 -16.79 -24.01 -16.30
CA ILE A 326 -18.13 -23.76 -16.85
C ILE A 326 -18.18 -24.21 -18.31
N GLU A 327 -17.18 -23.82 -19.11
CA GLU A 327 -17.09 -24.23 -20.51
C GLU A 327 -16.81 -25.72 -20.66
N LYS A 328 -15.93 -26.27 -19.83
CA LYS A 328 -15.63 -27.70 -19.80
C LYS A 328 -16.88 -28.52 -19.48
N ASP A 329 -17.66 -28.11 -18.48
CA ASP A 329 -18.94 -28.76 -18.15
C ASP A 329 -19.92 -28.72 -19.30
N LYS A 330 -20.07 -27.55 -19.94
CA LYS A 330 -20.95 -27.39 -21.11
C LYS A 330 -20.54 -28.33 -22.23
N ALA A 331 -19.24 -28.44 -22.53
CA ALA A 331 -18.72 -29.35 -23.54
C ALA A 331 -18.99 -30.83 -23.19
N ILE A 332 -18.79 -31.22 -21.93
CA ILE A 332 -19.06 -32.59 -21.46
C ILE A 332 -20.56 -32.90 -21.50
N TYR A 333 -21.42 -31.96 -21.12
CA TYR A 333 -22.87 -32.11 -21.22
C TYR A 333 -23.34 -32.31 -22.66
N GLN A 334 -22.77 -31.57 -23.62
CA GLN A 334 -23.07 -31.79 -25.04
C GLN A 334 -22.68 -33.21 -25.47
N ARG A 335 -21.52 -33.72 -25.04
CA ARG A 335 -21.11 -35.11 -25.30
C ARG A 335 -22.08 -36.12 -24.68
N TYR A 336 -22.53 -35.90 -23.45
CA TYR A 336 -23.52 -36.74 -22.76
C TYR A 336 -24.84 -36.79 -23.52
N ARG A 337 -25.37 -35.63 -23.90
CA ARG A 337 -26.61 -35.51 -24.68
C ARG A 337 -26.49 -36.20 -26.04
N LEU A 338 -25.39 -35.97 -26.76
CA LEU A 338 -25.17 -36.57 -28.09
C LEU A 338 -25.12 -38.10 -28.02
N SER A 339 -24.50 -38.68 -26.99
CA SER A 339 -24.48 -40.14 -26.80
C SER A 339 -25.89 -40.72 -26.62
N LEU A 340 -26.76 -40.05 -25.84
CA LEU A 340 -28.14 -40.50 -25.62
C LEU A 340 -29.04 -40.26 -26.83
N VAL A 341 -28.82 -39.16 -27.56
CA VAL A 341 -29.48 -38.90 -28.86
C VAL A 341 -29.13 -40.00 -29.86
N ALA A 342 -27.87 -40.44 -29.92
CA ALA A 342 -27.44 -41.55 -30.76
C ALA A 342 -28.11 -42.87 -30.37
N ALA A 343 -28.14 -43.17 -29.06
CA ALA A 343 -28.81 -44.37 -28.54
C ALA A 343 -30.31 -44.35 -28.87
N LYS A 344 -30.98 -43.22 -28.68
CA LYS A 344 -32.40 -43.07 -29.02
C LYS A 344 -32.66 -43.26 -30.52
N ALA A 345 -31.81 -42.70 -31.37
CA ALA A 345 -31.93 -42.85 -32.82
C ALA A 345 -31.91 -44.34 -33.23
N LEU A 346 -30.96 -45.11 -32.69
CA LEU A 346 -30.90 -46.55 -32.97
C LEU A 346 -32.10 -47.31 -32.38
N LEU A 347 -32.55 -46.96 -31.16
CA LEU A 347 -33.73 -47.59 -30.56
C LEU A 347 -34.98 -47.39 -31.41
N ASP A 348 -35.22 -46.16 -31.89
CA ASP A 348 -36.36 -45.85 -32.75
C ASP A 348 -36.26 -46.64 -34.09
N GLN A 349 -35.06 -46.77 -34.67
CA GLN A 349 -34.82 -47.60 -35.86
C GLN A 349 -35.08 -49.10 -35.60
N LEU A 350 -34.60 -49.62 -34.47
CA LEU A 350 -34.82 -51.01 -34.07
C LEU A 350 -36.31 -51.29 -33.82
N ASP A 351 -37.04 -50.35 -33.23
CA ASP A 351 -38.48 -50.44 -33.01
C ASP A 351 -39.27 -50.47 -34.32
N GLN A 352 -38.93 -49.58 -35.26
CA GLN A 352 -39.53 -49.58 -36.60
C GLN A 352 -39.25 -50.90 -37.33
N ASN A 353 -38.01 -51.37 -37.30
CA ASN A 353 -37.64 -52.64 -37.93
C ASN A 353 -38.32 -53.84 -37.26
N HIS A 354 -38.45 -53.86 -35.93
CA HIS A 354 -39.19 -54.90 -35.21
C HIS A 354 -40.66 -54.94 -35.65
N GLU A 355 -41.31 -53.78 -35.80
CA GLU A 355 -42.68 -53.70 -36.28
C GLU A 355 -42.81 -54.26 -37.71
N GLN A 356 -41.88 -53.90 -38.60
CA GLN A 356 -41.83 -54.43 -39.98
C GLN A 356 -41.62 -55.95 -40.00
N LEU A 357 -40.64 -56.47 -39.25
CA LEU A 357 -40.38 -57.90 -39.12
C LEU A 357 -41.59 -58.63 -38.51
N SER A 358 -42.33 -58.02 -37.58
CA SER A 358 -43.53 -58.60 -36.99
C SER A 358 -44.67 -58.72 -38.00
N LYS A 359 -44.85 -57.72 -38.87
CA LYS A 359 -45.81 -57.72 -39.99
C LYS A 359 -45.41 -58.80 -41.00
N ALA A 360 -44.15 -58.86 -41.39
CA ALA A 360 -43.61 -59.88 -42.29
C ALA A 360 -43.78 -61.30 -41.72
N TYR A 361 -43.51 -61.51 -40.43
CA TYR A 361 -43.71 -62.80 -39.76
C TYR A 361 -45.19 -63.22 -39.74
N LYS A 362 -46.12 -62.30 -39.45
CA LYS A 362 -47.57 -62.57 -39.50
C LYS A 362 -48.01 -62.95 -40.92
N GLN A 363 -47.49 -62.28 -41.94
CA GLN A 363 -47.73 -62.61 -43.35
C GLN A 363 -47.17 -63.99 -43.71
N ALA A 364 -45.93 -64.30 -43.33
CA ALA A 364 -45.30 -65.60 -43.56
C ALA A 364 -46.04 -66.75 -42.83
N LYS A 365 -46.55 -66.51 -41.61
CA LYS A 365 -47.38 -67.47 -40.85
C LYS A 365 -48.72 -67.74 -41.54
N LYS A 366 -49.35 -66.72 -42.11
CA LYS A 366 -50.60 -66.86 -42.90
C LYS A 366 -50.34 -67.54 -44.25
N GLY A 367 -49.21 -67.27 -44.90
CA GLY A 367 -48.84 -67.87 -46.19
C GLY A 367 -48.67 -69.39 -46.19
N LYS A 368 -48.32 -70.01 -45.04
CA LYS A 368 -48.30 -71.48 -44.89
C LYS A 368 -49.69 -72.14 -44.94
N LYS A 369 -50.79 -71.41 -44.68
CA LYS A 369 -52.14 -71.99 -44.81
C LYS A 369 -52.57 -72.19 -46.27
N ASN A 370 -51.98 -71.47 -47.22
CA ASN A 370 -52.34 -71.51 -48.65
C ASN A 370 -51.22 -72.09 -49.55
N ARG A 371 -50.18 -72.68 -48.96
CA ARG A 371 -49.11 -73.40 -49.67
C ARG A 371 -48.98 -74.81 -49.11
N ALA A 372 -50.05 -75.57 -49.20
CA ALA A 372 -49.98 -77.02 -49.25
C ALA A 372 -50.45 -77.41 -50.65
N ILE A 373 -49.68 -78.27 -51.31
CA ILE A 373 -49.87 -78.76 -52.68
C ILE A 373 -49.39 -77.74 -53.73
N LEU A 374 -48.18 -77.97 -54.27
CA LEU A 374 -47.98 -78.32 -55.68
C LEU A 374 -46.47 -78.58 -55.92
N ASN A 375 -46.20 -79.84 -56.27
CA ASN A 375 -45.07 -80.41 -57.01
C ASN A 375 -43.66 -80.39 -56.41
N ALA A 376 -43.29 -81.58 -55.93
CA ALA A 376 -41.95 -82.13 -56.09
C ALA A 376 -41.57 -82.22 -57.58
N SER A 377 -40.37 -81.77 -57.93
CA SER A 377 -39.65 -82.24 -59.12
C SER A 377 -38.15 -82.25 -58.83
N LEU A 378 -37.57 -83.42 -59.06
CA LEU A 378 -36.16 -83.76 -58.92
C LEU A 378 -35.27 -82.89 -59.83
N GLY A 379 -34.03 -82.69 -59.40
CA GLY A 379 -32.95 -82.19 -60.24
C GLY A 379 -31.64 -82.10 -59.47
N ALA A 380 -30.78 -83.09 -59.66
CA ALA A 380 -29.41 -83.15 -59.15
C ALA A 380 -28.53 -82.06 -59.79
N THR A 381 -27.49 -81.61 -59.09
CA THR A 381 -26.06 -81.64 -59.52
C THR A 381 -25.15 -80.89 -58.52
N THR A 382 -24.28 -81.66 -57.86
CA THR A 382 -22.83 -81.44 -57.60
C THR A 382 -22.23 -80.02 -57.55
N GLY A 383 -21.40 -79.76 -56.52
CA GLY A 383 -20.31 -78.76 -56.65
C GLY A 383 -19.62 -78.30 -55.35
N LEU A 384 -18.72 -79.12 -54.82
CA LEU A 384 -17.43 -78.81 -54.14
C LEU A 384 -17.24 -77.46 -53.37
N SER A 385 -16.95 -77.56 -52.06
CA SER A 385 -16.00 -76.69 -51.31
C SER A 385 -14.54 -77.04 -51.72
N PRO A 386 -13.45 -76.28 -51.41
CA PRO A 386 -13.25 -75.36 -50.26
C PRO A 386 -12.39 -74.09 -50.56
N LEU A 387 -12.17 -73.19 -49.59
CA LEU A 387 -10.84 -72.94 -48.95
C LEU A 387 -10.86 -71.76 -47.97
N LEU A 388 -10.20 -71.97 -46.83
CA LEU A 388 -9.73 -70.95 -45.88
C LEU A 388 -8.56 -70.14 -46.45
N LEU A 389 -8.48 -68.86 -46.08
CA LEU A 389 -7.24 -68.09 -45.89
C LEU A 389 -7.44 -67.06 -44.74
N GLU A 390 -6.72 -67.26 -43.64
CA GLU A 390 -6.21 -66.21 -42.71
C GLU A 390 -4.99 -65.53 -43.38
N THR A 391 -4.47 -64.34 -43.10
CA THR A 391 -4.61 -63.20 -42.16
C THR A 391 -3.79 -62.04 -42.80
N ASP A 392 -4.05 -60.76 -42.49
CA ASP A 392 -3.10 -59.92 -41.73
C ASP A 392 -3.67 -58.51 -41.44
N GLN A 393 -3.38 -58.01 -40.23
CA GLN A 393 -3.77 -56.71 -39.72
C GLN A 393 -2.70 -55.66 -40.03
N SER A 394 -3.10 -54.52 -40.60
CA SER A 394 -2.32 -53.28 -40.45
C SER A 394 -3.19 -52.20 -39.83
N LYS A 395 -2.84 -51.83 -38.59
CA LYS A 395 -3.35 -50.67 -37.85
C LYS A 395 -2.78 -49.39 -38.47
N VAL A 396 -3.65 -48.49 -38.92
CA VAL A 396 -3.47 -47.03 -38.72
C VAL A 396 -4.85 -46.42 -38.48
N VAL A 397 -4.98 -45.72 -37.36
CA VAL A 397 -6.18 -45.03 -36.89
C VAL A 397 -6.25 -43.66 -37.57
N SER A 398 -7.36 -43.37 -38.24
CA SER A 398 -7.88 -42.01 -38.43
C SER A 398 -9.40 -42.07 -38.29
N ALA A 399 -9.87 -41.61 -37.14
CA ALA A 399 -11.29 -41.45 -36.85
C ALA A 399 -11.84 -40.24 -37.62
N VAL A 400 -13.12 -40.32 -37.97
CA VAL A 400 -13.90 -39.34 -38.77
C VAL A 400 -13.72 -39.53 -40.28
N GLY A 401 -14.62 -40.32 -40.85
CA GLY A 401 -14.76 -40.50 -42.29
C GLY A 401 -15.39 -41.84 -42.59
N GLY A 402 -16.69 -41.83 -42.92
CA GLY A 402 -17.47 -43.04 -43.16
C GLY A 402 -16.82 -43.95 -44.20
N THR A 403 -16.74 -45.24 -43.89
CA THR A 403 -16.43 -46.25 -44.89
C THR A 403 -17.68 -46.47 -45.73
N ALA A 404 -17.78 -45.75 -46.85
CA ALA A 404 -18.75 -46.04 -47.89
C ALA A 404 -18.36 -47.36 -48.56
N VAL A 405 -18.98 -48.46 -48.13
CA VAL A 405 -19.01 -49.68 -48.94
C VAL A 405 -20.10 -49.49 -49.98
N MET A 406 -19.68 -49.26 -51.22
CA MET A 406 -20.55 -49.10 -52.37
C MET A 406 -21.24 -50.45 -52.66
N THR A 407 -22.43 -50.66 -52.11
CA THR A 407 -23.28 -51.79 -52.49
C THR A 407 -24.01 -51.40 -53.78
N MET A 408 -23.49 -51.86 -54.92
CA MET A 408 -24.21 -51.78 -56.19
C MET A 408 -25.52 -52.55 -56.06
N GLY A 409 -26.64 -51.82 -56.20
CA GLY A 409 -27.97 -52.39 -56.19
C GLY A 409 -28.17 -53.31 -57.39
N THR A 410 -28.05 -54.61 -57.18
CA THR A 410 -28.68 -55.60 -58.05
C THR A 410 -30.16 -55.66 -57.67
N LEU A 411 -31.01 -55.23 -58.60
CA LEU A 411 -32.46 -55.45 -58.58
C LEU A 411 -32.73 -56.95 -58.48
N GLU A 412 -32.92 -57.47 -57.26
CA GLU A 412 -33.59 -58.77 -57.06
C GLU A 412 -35.10 -58.55 -57.18
N ALA A 413 -35.54 -58.37 -58.41
CA ALA A 413 -36.91 -58.71 -58.78
C ALA A 413 -36.96 -60.23 -59.01
N THR A 414 -37.96 -60.87 -58.44
CA THR A 414 -38.41 -62.25 -58.72
C THR A 414 -37.54 -63.41 -58.21
N GLU A 415 -37.53 -63.62 -56.89
CA GLU A 415 -37.84 -64.96 -56.35
C GLU A 415 -38.78 -64.84 -55.16
N VAL A 416 -40.04 -65.23 -55.37
CA VAL A 416 -41.05 -65.39 -54.31
C VAL A 416 -40.77 -66.71 -53.56
N ILE A 417 -39.59 -66.81 -52.98
CA ILE A 417 -39.31 -67.73 -51.87
C ILE A 417 -39.37 -66.85 -50.63
N GLY A 418 -40.54 -66.80 -49.99
CA GLY A 418 -40.73 -66.01 -48.78
C GLY A 418 -39.63 -66.33 -47.78
N LYS A 419 -38.90 -65.28 -47.34
CA LYS A 419 -37.88 -65.33 -46.28
C LYS A 419 -38.29 -66.39 -45.24
N SER A 420 -37.38 -67.32 -44.95
CA SER A 420 -37.76 -68.48 -44.15
C SER A 420 -38.29 -68.00 -42.79
N LYS A 421 -39.35 -68.63 -42.29
CA LYS A 421 -39.95 -68.28 -40.98
C LYS A 421 -38.89 -68.20 -39.88
N ASN A 422 -37.88 -69.07 -39.96
CA ASN A 422 -36.78 -69.15 -39.01
C ASN A 422 -35.84 -67.94 -39.14
N GLU A 423 -35.47 -67.54 -40.36
CA GLU A 423 -34.63 -66.36 -40.60
C GLU A 423 -35.28 -65.06 -40.11
N ILE A 424 -36.58 -64.85 -40.33
CA ILE A 424 -37.32 -63.69 -39.80
C ILE A 424 -37.32 -63.71 -38.26
N LEU A 425 -37.50 -64.90 -37.67
CA LEU A 425 -37.52 -65.07 -36.22
C LEU A 425 -36.13 -64.85 -35.61
N ASP A 426 -35.06 -65.24 -36.29
CA ASP A 426 -33.69 -64.99 -35.86
C ASP A 426 -33.32 -63.50 -36.01
N LYS A 427 -33.73 -62.83 -37.10
CA LYS A 427 -33.64 -61.35 -37.23
C LYS A 427 -34.43 -60.64 -36.13
N GLN A 428 -35.62 -61.11 -35.76
CA GLN A 428 -36.39 -60.55 -34.63
C GLN A 428 -35.66 -60.73 -33.29
N LYS A 429 -35.08 -61.91 -33.03
CA LYS A 429 -34.30 -62.15 -31.81
C LYS A 429 -33.09 -61.23 -31.72
N ILE A 430 -32.33 -61.10 -32.81
CA ILE A 430 -31.16 -60.21 -32.90
C ILE A 430 -31.57 -58.76 -32.65
N ASN A 431 -32.66 -58.30 -33.26
CA ASN A 431 -33.19 -56.96 -33.04
C ASN A 431 -33.57 -56.72 -31.56
N ILE A 432 -34.31 -57.64 -30.94
CA ILE A 432 -34.70 -57.56 -29.53
C ILE A 432 -33.45 -57.58 -28.61
N GLU A 433 -32.48 -58.44 -28.91
CA GLU A 433 -31.22 -58.56 -28.15
C GLU A 433 -30.46 -57.22 -28.15
N ILE A 434 -30.19 -56.66 -29.34
CA ILE A 434 -29.46 -55.38 -29.46
C ILE A 434 -30.27 -54.24 -28.83
N ARG A 435 -31.59 -54.20 -29.05
CA ARG A 435 -32.45 -53.17 -28.47
C ARG A 435 -32.42 -53.21 -26.94
N ASN A 436 -32.58 -54.38 -26.34
CA ASN A 436 -32.59 -54.53 -24.88
C ASN A 436 -31.22 -54.18 -24.30
N GLN A 437 -30.13 -54.64 -24.93
CA GLN A 437 -28.77 -54.32 -24.50
C GLN A 437 -28.50 -52.82 -24.58
N LEU A 438 -28.87 -52.17 -25.68
CA LEU A 438 -28.71 -50.73 -25.85
C LEU A 438 -29.53 -49.94 -24.83
N GLN A 439 -30.79 -50.32 -24.61
CA GLN A 439 -31.67 -49.66 -23.65
C GLN A 439 -31.08 -49.72 -22.23
N VAL A 440 -30.64 -50.90 -21.78
CA VAL A 440 -30.06 -51.09 -20.44
C VAL A 440 -28.80 -50.25 -20.25
N GLU A 441 -27.88 -50.29 -21.22
CA GLU A 441 -26.64 -49.52 -21.14
C GLU A 441 -26.88 -48.01 -21.22
N ALA A 442 -27.82 -47.57 -22.07
CA ALA A 442 -28.18 -46.16 -22.19
C ALA A 442 -28.93 -45.63 -20.95
N ASP A 443 -29.80 -46.43 -20.32
CA ASP A 443 -30.45 -46.07 -19.05
C ASP A 443 -29.44 -45.98 -17.91
N ASN A 444 -28.50 -46.94 -17.82
CA ASN A 444 -27.42 -46.90 -16.84
C ASN A 444 -26.52 -45.68 -17.04
N PHE A 445 -26.17 -45.37 -18.30
CA PHE A 445 -25.39 -44.19 -18.66
C PHE A 445 -26.14 -42.89 -18.31
N ALA A 446 -27.44 -42.80 -18.64
CA ALA A 446 -28.29 -41.65 -18.31
C ALA A 446 -28.33 -41.39 -16.80
N ARG A 447 -28.56 -42.45 -16.01
CA ARG A 447 -28.61 -42.40 -14.54
C ARG A 447 -27.28 -42.01 -13.92
N LYS A 448 -26.20 -42.67 -14.33
CA LYS A 448 -24.87 -42.46 -13.76
C LYS A 448 -24.38 -41.03 -13.97
N TYR A 449 -24.67 -40.45 -15.15
CA TYR A 449 -24.18 -39.13 -15.57
C TYR A 449 -25.24 -38.02 -15.54
N ALA A 450 -26.29 -38.21 -14.74
CA ALA A 450 -27.30 -37.21 -14.47
C ALA A 450 -26.71 -35.96 -13.77
N LEU A 451 -25.77 -36.16 -12.84
CA LEU A 451 -25.12 -35.10 -12.06
C LEU A 451 -23.87 -34.53 -12.77
N LYS A 452 -23.63 -33.22 -12.64
CA LYS A 452 -22.44 -32.54 -13.18
C LYS A 452 -21.13 -33.16 -12.66
N SER A 453 -21.06 -33.47 -11.38
CA SER A 453 -19.89 -34.08 -10.75
C SER A 453 -19.57 -35.47 -11.32
N ALA A 454 -20.59 -36.27 -11.62
CA ALA A 454 -20.42 -37.58 -12.22
C ALA A 454 -19.90 -37.48 -13.67
N ARG A 455 -20.37 -36.48 -14.43
CA ARG A 455 -19.90 -36.19 -15.79
C ARG A 455 -18.41 -35.82 -15.86
N ARG A 456 -17.86 -35.17 -14.82
CA ARG A 456 -16.44 -34.82 -14.72
C ARG A 456 -15.52 -36.00 -14.38
N SER A 457 -16.07 -37.17 -14.06
CA SER A 457 -15.27 -38.34 -13.70
C SER A 457 -14.52 -38.91 -14.90
N LYS A 458 -13.33 -39.49 -14.67
CA LYS A 458 -12.54 -40.18 -15.72
C LYS A 458 -13.30 -41.35 -16.35
N GLU A 459 -14.31 -41.87 -15.67
CA GLU A 459 -15.14 -42.97 -16.13
C GLU A 459 -16.11 -42.56 -17.25
N PHE A 460 -16.43 -41.27 -17.37
CA PHE A 460 -17.40 -40.76 -18.34
C PHE A 460 -17.09 -41.17 -19.77
N ASP A 461 -15.86 -40.92 -20.23
CA ASP A 461 -15.46 -41.28 -21.59
C ASP A 461 -15.40 -42.81 -21.76
N THR A 462 -14.95 -43.55 -20.74
CA THR A 462 -14.89 -45.02 -20.81
C THR A 462 -16.26 -45.69 -20.89
N ASP A 463 -17.25 -45.19 -20.15
CA ASP A 463 -18.61 -45.71 -20.19
C ASP A 463 -19.35 -45.25 -21.46
N ARG A 464 -19.02 -44.07 -21.97
CA ARG A 464 -19.47 -43.63 -23.29
C ARG A 464 -18.93 -44.55 -24.40
N GLU A 465 -17.68 -44.98 -24.31
CA GLU A 465 -17.09 -45.92 -25.27
C GLU A 465 -17.77 -47.29 -25.27
N LYS A 466 -18.34 -47.75 -24.15
CA LYS A 466 -19.12 -49.01 -24.11
C LYS A 466 -20.39 -48.98 -24.96
N LEU A 467 -20.95 -47.79 -25.23
CA LEU A 467 -22.09 -47.64 -26.13
C LEU A 467 -21.69 -47.81 -27.61
N LEU A 468 -20.45 -47.47 -27.98
CA LEU A 468 -20.00 -47.47 -29.37
C LEU A 468 -20.04 -48.86 -30.04
N PRO A 469 -19.59 -49.97 -29.40
CA PRO A 469 -19.72 -51.31 -29.98
C PRO A 469 -21.16 -51.75 -30.24
N ILE A 470 -22.13 -51.27 -29.44
CA ILE A 470 -23.55 -51.60 -29.60
C ILE A 470 -24.14 -50.78 -30.76
N LEU A 471 -23.83 -49.48 -30.79
CA LEU A 471 -24.23 -48.56 -31.86
C LEU A 471 -23.67 -48.96 -33.24
N ASN A 472 -22.46 -49.54 -33.27
CA ASN A 472 -21.77 -49.96 -34.50
C ASN A 472 -21.68 -51.49 -34.63
N SER A 473 -22.57 -52.25 -33.97
CA SER A 473 -22.44 -53.71 -33.94
C SER A 473 -22.58 -54.31 -35.35
N GLN A 474 -21.72 -55.28 -35.68
CA GLN A 474 -21.78 -56.01 -36.97
C GLN A 474 -23.12 -56.72 -37.18
N LYS A 475 -23.82 -57.05 -36.08
CA LYS A 475 -25.16 -57.66 -36.10
C LYS A 475 -26.22 -56.72 -36.68
N LEU A 476 -26.02 -55.40 -36.68
CA LEU A 476 -26.93 -54.43 -37.32
C LEU A 476 -26.98 -54.59 -38.84
N VAL A 477 -25.88 -55.06 -39.47
CA VAL A 477 -25.82 -55.32 -40.91
C VAL A 477 -26.80 -56.43 -41.31
N ILE A 478 -26.96 -57.44 -40.45
CA ILE A 478 -27.91 -58.55 -40.63
C ILE A 478 -29.37 -58.06 -40.59
N LEU A 479 -29.61 -56.93 -39.93
CA LEU A 479 -30.95 -56.35 -39.77
C LEU A 479 -31.38 -55.48 -40.95
N GLU A 480 -30.53 -55.31 -41.99
CA GLU A 480 -30.83 -54.55 -43.22
C GLU A 480 -31.43 -53.15 -42.92
N LEU A 481 -30.93 -52.49 -41.87
CA LEU A 481 -31.44 -51.18 -41.43
C LEU A 481 -31.15 -50.11 -42.49
N GLU A 482 -32.12 -49.26 -42.79
CA GLU A 482 -31.93 -48.11 -43.69
C GLU A 482 -30.83 -47.18 -43.13
N ALA A 483 -29.73 -47.02 -43.87
CA ALA A 483 -28.60 -46.21 -43.45
C ALA A 483 -28.86 -44.68 -43.49
N ASP A 484 -30.00 -44.24 -44.03
CA ASP A 484 -30.11 -42.89 -44.62
C ASP A 484 -31.25 -42.01 -44.08
N LYS A 485 -31.51 -42.06 -42.77
CA LYS A 485 -32.33 -41.03 -42.11
C LYS A 485 -31.48 -40.28 -41.09
N SER A 486 -30.94 -39.14 -41.53
CA SER A 486 -30.25 -38.09 -40.76
C SER A 486 -29.51 -38.59 -39.52
N THR A 487 -28.18 -38.61 -39.59
CA THR A 487 -27.28 -39.24 -38.60
C THR A 487 -27.52 -38.85 -37.13
N TYR A 488 -28.23 -37.74 -36.84
CA TYR A 488 -28.81 -37.46 -35.52
C TYR A 488 -30.14 -36.69 -35.65
N PRO A 489 -31.31 -37.31 -35.41
CA PRO A 489 -32.57 -36.58 -35.29
C PRO A 489 -32.47 -35.58 -34.12
N ASN A 490 -32.93 -34.34 -34.30
CA ASN A 490 -32.93 -33.36 -33.22
C ASN A 490 -34.04 -33.67 -32.22
N TYR A 491 -33.82 -34.65 -31.36
CA TYR A 491 -34.78 -35.04 -30.33
C TYR A 491 -34.93 -33.93 -29.29
N SER A 492 -36.18 -33.64 -28.96
CA SER A 492 -36.50 -32.74 -27.85
C SER A 492 -36.15 -33.38 -26.51
N ILE A 493 -35.89 -32.55 -25.50
CA ILE A 493 -35.62 -33.01 -24.12
C ILE A 493 -36.76 -33.92 -23.60
N LYS A 494 -38.01 -33.63 -23.98
CA LYS A 494 -39.19 -34.43 -23.60
C LYS A 494 -39.14 -35.84 -24.19
N GLU A 495 -38.66 -35.98 -25.42
CA GLU A 495 -38.52 -37.28 -26.09
C GLU A 495 -37.36 -38.10 -25.49
N LEU A 496 -36.26 -37.44 -25.12
CA LEU A 496 -35.16 -38.09 -24.42
C LEU A 496 -35.58 -38.58 -23.03
N ARG A 497 -36.31 -37.76 -22.24
CA ARG A 497 -36.84 -38.20 -20.93
C ARG A 497 -37.86 -39.34 -21.04
N LYS A 498 -38.59 -39.43 -22.16
CA LYS A 498 -39.54 -40.54 -22.39
C LYS A 498 -38.81 -41.86 -22.64
N SER A 499 -37.68 -41.82 -23.35
CA SER A 499 -36.86 -43.00 -23.63
C SER A 499 -35.90 -43.35 -22.48
N PHE A 500 -35.41 -42.35 -21.76
CA PHE A 500 -34.46 -42.46 -20.66
C PHE A 500 -34.97 -41.64 -19.45
N PRO A 501 -35.70 -42.26 -18.51
CA PRO A 501 -36.34 -41.54 -17.40
C PRO A 501 -35.36 -40.75 -16.51
N ASP A 502 -34.14 -41.28 -16.36
CA ASP A 502 -33.08 -40.69 -15.53
C ASP A 502 -32.25 -39.63 -16.28
N PHE A 503 -32.65 -39.21 -17.49
CA PHE A 503 -31.99 -38.15 -18.24
C PHE A 503 -32.13 -36.78 -17.55
N ALA A 504 -31.01 -36.22 -17.14
CA ALA A 504 -30.94 -34.88 -16.56
C ALA A 504 -30.64 -33.81 -17.61
N GLU A 505 -31.37 -32.70 -17.50
CA GLU A 505 -31.09 -31.47 -18.23
C GLU A 505 -30.16 -30.58 -17.39
N GLU A 506 -29.47 -29.66 -18.05
CA GLU A 506 -28.52 -28.75 -17.41
C GLU A 506 -28.91 -27.29 -17.56
#